data_AF-A0A9P6KA67-F1
#
_entry.id   AF-A0A9P6KA67-F1
#
_cell.length_a   1.000
_cell.length_b   1.000
_cell.length_c   1.000
_cell.angle_alpha   90.00
_cell.angle_beta   90.00
_cell.angle_gamma   90.00
#
_symmetry.space_group_name_H-M   'P 1'
#
loop_
_entity.id
_entity.type
_entity.pdbx_description
1 polymer ?
#
loop_
_entity_poly.entity_id
_entity_poly.type
_entity_poly.pdbx_seq_one_letter_code
_entity_poly.pdbx_strand_id
1 'polypeptide(L)'
;MPFLSDYTSADLTLLGSTSDDAIVHNLSSRWKQKLPYTRINATTLVTVNPYEVLAILNDTYAEFYADHCYRNVGDVSSERPPLHAPFDGPHHQRHSQQQSKYKSQQYHHHRPQDRGGDQHSQHSSVHGSNVVAPHPFDLAGKIYLHLRRTGQDQTLV
;
A
#
# COMPACT_ATOMS: atom_id res chain seq x y z
N MET A 1 19.85 6.15 -2.63
CA MET A 1 19.24 5.93 -1.31
C MET A 1 18.26 7.08 -1.07
N PRO A 2 16.94 6.83 -0.90
CA PRO A 2 16.00 7.91 -0.68
C PRO A 2 16.27 8.52 0.69
N PHE A 3 16.48 9.82 0.70
CA PHE A 3 16.75 10.62 1.89
C PHE A 3 15.57 10.51 2.85
N LEU A 4 15.85 10.15 4.11
CA LEU A 4 14.96 10.43 5.24
C LEU A 4 14.68 11.93 5.20
N SER A 5 13.53 12.29 4.66
CA SER A 5 13.14 13.69 4.49
C SER A 5 12.67 14.18 5.85
N ASP A 6 13.03 15.41 6.19
CA ASP A 6 12.45 16.09 7.34
C ASP A 6 10.92 16.14 7.16
N TYR A 7 10.22 15.27 7.88
CA TYR A 7 8.79 15.01 7.70
C TYR A 7 7.95 16.25 8.00
N THR A 8 8.42 17.07 8.94
CA THR A 8 7.78 18.35 9.30
C THR A 8 7.72 19.31 8.12
N SER A 9 8.76 19.30 7.29
CA SER A 9 8.82 20.13 6.08
C SER A 9 8.04 19.53 4.92
N ALA A 10 7.80 18.21 4.94
CA ALA A 10 7.23 17.47 3.82
C ALA A 10 5.71 17.51 3.75
N ASP A 11 5.04 17.92 4.84
CA ASP A 11 3.59 18.12 4.92
C ASP A 11 3.29 19.53 5.44
N LEU A 12 2.60 20.33 4.64
CA LEU A 12 2.25 21.71 4.98
C LEU A 12 1.31 21.80 6.19
N THR A 13 0.59 20.73 6.52
CA THR A 13 -0.28 20.70 7.72
C THR A 13 0.49 20.63 9.03
N LEU A 14 1.79 20.31 8.97
CA LEU A 14 2.68 20.20 10.12
C LEU A 14 3.53 21.45 10.35
N LEU A 15 3.34 22.49 9.54
CA LEU A 15 4.03 23.77 9.72
C LEU A 15 3.57 24.44 11.03
N GLY A 16 4.52 24.97 11.80
CA GLY A 16 4.24 25.69 13.04
C GLY A 16 3.45 26.99 12.85
N SER A 17 3.40 27.53 11.63
CA SER A 17 2.60 28.69 11.26
C SER A 17 2.02 28.53 9.86
N THR A 18 0.74 28.84 9.69
CA THR A 18 0.03 28.79 8.39
C THR A 18 0.08 30.13 7.65
N SER A 19 1.11 30.94 7.87
CA SER A 19 1.30 32.22 7.18
C SER A 19 1.79 31.99 5.76
N ASP A 20 1.44 32.90 4.84
CA ASP A 20 1.87 32.82 3.43
C ASP A 20 3.40 32.77 3.32
N ASP A 21 4.10 33.63 4.07
CA ASP A 21 5.55 33.65 4.13
C ASP A 21 6.16 32.30 4.56
N ALA A 22 5.55 31.62 5.54
CA ALA A 22 6.03 30.32 6.00
C ALA A 22 5.85 29.23 4.94
N ILE A 23 4.73 29.25 4.22
CA ILE A 23 4.45 28.31 3.12
C ILE A 23 5.42 28.56 1.96
N VAL A 24 5.57 29.81 1.53
CA VAL A 24 6.49 30.20 0.45
C VAL A 24 7.93 29.84 0.81
N HIS A 25 8.36 30.12 2.04
CA HIS A 25 9.69 29.76 2.52
C HIS A 25 9.91 28.24 2.51
N ASN A 26 8.94 27.45 2.98
CA ASN A 26 9.02 25.99 2.96
C ASN A 26 9.13 25.45 1.53
N LEU A 27 8.22 25.84 0.63
CA LEU A 27 8.22 25.37 -0.76
C LEU A 27 9.51 25.79 -1.49
N SER A 28 9.98 27.02 -1.27
CA SER A 28 11.25 27.51 -1.85
C SER A 28 12.45 26.71 -1.36
N SER A 29 12.51 26.42 -0.05
CA SER A 29 13.59 25.62 0.55
C SER A 29 13.62 24.20 -0.03
N ARG A 30 12.46 23.56 -0.18
CA ARG A 30 12.34 22.21 -0.74
C ARG A 30 12.70 22.17 -2.23
N TRP A 31 12.26 23.16 -3.00
CA TRP A 31 12.61 23.27 -4.41
C TRP A 31 14.13 23.38 -4.62
N LYS A 32 14.82 24.20 -3.80
CA LYS A 32 16.29 24.31 -3.82
C LYS A 32 16.99 22.97 -3.52
N GLN A 33 16.36 22.10 -2.75
CA GLN A 33 16.85 20.75 -2.42
C GLN A 33 16.45 19.70 -3.46
N LYS A 34 15.88 20.09 -4.61
CA LYS A 34 15.34 19.18 -5.63
C LYS A 34 14.24 18.25 -5.09
N LEU A 35 13.43 18.75 -4.16
CA LEU A 35 12.25 18.07 -3.62
C LEU A 35 10.97 18.82 -4.04
N PRO A 36 10.50 18.63 -5.30
CA PRO A 36 9.41 19.42 -5.85
C PRO A 36 8.03 19.05 -5.30
N TYR A 37 7.93 17.91 -4.62
CA TYR A 37 6.68 17.39 -4.08
C TYR A 37 6.57 17.68 -2.59
N THR A 38 5.43 18.22 -2.18
CA THR A 38 5.09 18.51 -0.79
C THR A 38 3.64 18.12 -0.56
N ARG A 39 3.32 17.51 0.58
CA ARG A 39 1.94 17.10 0.89
C ARG A 39 1.16 18.23 1.53
N ILE A 40 -0.16 18.17 1.36
CA ILE A 40 -1.12 18.74 2.30
C ILE A 40 -1.92 17.53 2.79
N ASN A 41 -1.59 17.03 3.98
CA ASN A 41 -2.19 15.82 4.53
C ASN A 41 -2.04 14.60 3.58
N ALA A 42 -2.92 13.60 3.70
CA ALA A 42 -2.85 12.35 2.98
C ALA A 42 -3.36 12.39 1.53
N THR A 43 -4.22 13.36 1.18
CA THR A 43 -5.02 13.36 -0.05
C THR A 43 -4.57 14.38 -1.10
N THR A 44 -3.70 15.31 -0.74
CA THR A 44 -3.33 16.43 -1.60
C THR A 44 -1.82 16.51 -1.74
N LEU A 45 -1.35 16.63 -2.98
CA LEU A 45 0.06 16.73 -3.33
C LEU A 45 0.30 18.04 -4.08
N VAL A 46 1.09 18.92 -3.48
CA VAL A 46 1.58 20.16 -4.09
C VAL A 46 2.84 19.83 -4.88
N THR A 47 2.86 20.25 -6.15
CA THR A 47 4.02 20.11 -7.03
C THR A 47 4.52 21.49 -7.46
N VAL A 48 5.78 21.78 -7.19
CA VAL A 48 6.48 22.93 -7.77
C VAL A 48 7.23 22.45 -9.01
N ASN A 49 6.98 23.08 -10.17
CA ASN A 49 7.61 22.66 -11.42
C ASN A 49 9.15 22.77 -11.32
N PRO A 50 9.89 21.67 -11.49
CA PRO A 50 11.35 21.69 -11.43
C PRO A 50 12.00 22.24 -12.72
N TYR A 51 11.26 22.35 -13.83
CA TYR A 51 11.77 22.71 -15.16
C TYR A 51 12.91 21.79 -15.67
N GLU A 52 13.09 20.62 -15.05
CA GLU A 52 14.05 19.59 -15.44
C GLU A 52 13.41 18.20 -15.31
N VAL A 53 13.97 17.22 -16.02
CA VAL A 53 13.58 15.82 -15.85
C VAL A 53 14.13 15.31 -14.53
N LEU A 54 13.24 14.92 -13.63
CA LEU A 54 13.66 14.39 -12.34
C LEU A 54 13.99 12.91 -12.46
N ALA A 55 15.15 12.53 -11.92
CA ALA A 55 15.55 11.12 -11.82
C ALA A 55 14.63 10.28 -10.90
N ILE A 56 13.69 10.90 -10.18
CA ILE A 56 12.75 10.23 -9.27
C ILE A 56 11.49 9.67 -9.96
N LEU A 57 11.32 9.95 -11.26
CA LEU A 57 10.20 9.48 -12.07
C LEU A 57 10.59 8.28 -12.96
N ASN A 58 11.26 7.28 -12.38
CA ASN A 58 11.65 6.05 -13.08
C ASN A 58 11.04 4.81 -12.44
N ASP A 59 11.14 3.68 -13.14
CA ASP A 59 10.56 2.40 -12.71
C ASP A 59 11.16 1.91 -11.38
N THR A 60 12.45 2.15 -11.13
CA THR A 60 13.09 1.82 -9.85
C THR A 60 12.45 2.56 -8.67
N TYR A 61 12.09 3.84 -8.86
CA TYR A 61 11.34 4.57 -7.83
C TYR A 61 9.90 4.05 -7.74
N ALA A 62 9.24 3.72 -8.86
CA ALA A 62 7.91 3.15 -8.82
C ALA A 62 7.86 1.85 -8.00
N GLU A 63 8.83 0.95 -8.21
CA GLU A 63 9.01 -0.27 -7.43
C GLU A 63 9.29 0.02 -5.95
N PHE A 64 10.14 0.99 -5.65
CA PHE A 64 10.39 1.40 -4.26
C PHE A 64 9.09 1.83 -3.56
N TYR A 65 8.28 2.69 -4.19
CA TYR A 65 7.00 3.10 -3.62
C TYR A 65 6.01 1.92 -3.54
N ALA A 66 6.12 0.94 -4.45
CA ALA A 66 5.36 -0.31 -4.40
C ALA A 66 5.57 -1.07 -3.11
N ASP A 67 6.82 -1.40 -2.84
CA ASP A 67 7.18 -2.27 -1.73
C ASP A 67 6.86 -1.60 -0.39
N HIS A 68 7.02 -0.27 -0.31
CA HIS A 68 6.85 0.48 0.94
C HIS A 68 5.41 0.90 1.21
N CYS A 69 4.61 1.19 0.16
CA CYS A 69 3.30 1.83 0.34
C CYS A 69 2.10 0.92 0.03
N TYR A 70 2.25 -0.11 -0.81
CA TYR A 70 1.09 -0.88 -1.27
C TYR A 70 1.25 -2.39 -1.41
N ARG A 71 2.46 -2.95 -1.55
CA ARG A 71 2.64 -4.38 -1.80
C ARG A 71 2.29 -5.28 -0.62
N ASN A 72 2.46 -4.79 0.62
CA ASN A 72 2.23 -5.55 1.84
C ASN A 72 0.81 -5.44 2.43
N VAL A 73 -0.13 -4.80 1.73
CA VAL A 73 -1.50 -4.60 2.28
C VAL A 73 -2.48 -5.70 1.84
N GLY A 74 -1.94 -6.89 1.56
CA GLY A 74 -2.65 -8.01 0.94
C GLY A 74 -3.03 -9.18 1.84
N ASP A 75 -2.60 -9.23 3.11
CA ASP A 75 -2.76 -10.45 3.93
C ASP A 75 -3.56 -10.27 5.23
N VAL A 76 -4.59 -9.42 5.18
CA VAL A 76 -5.64 -9.34 6.23
C VAL A 76 -7.01 -9.82 5.72
N SER A 77 -7.05 -10.50 4.57
CA SER A 77 -8.29 -11.05 4.00
C SER A 77 -8.63 -12.48 4.43
N SER A 78 -8.02 -13.02 5.49
CA SER A 78 -8.34 -14.37 5.99
C SER A 78 -9.44 -14.44 7.07
N GLU A 79 -9.95 -13.32 7.59
CA GLU A 79 -11.13 -13.33 8.47
C GLU A 79 -12.36 -12.77 7.75
N ARG A 80 -12.88 -13.54 6.79
CA ARG A 80 -14.29 -13.45 6.43
C ARG A 80 -15.08 -14.06 7.59
N PRO A 81 -16.00 -13.34 8.25
CA PRO A 81 -16.85 -13.94 9.27
C PRO A 81 -17.61 -15.12 8.62
N PRO A 82 -17.72 -16.28 9.29
CA PRO A 82 -18.40 -17.43 8.71
C PRO A 82 -19.84 -17.04 8.37
N LEU A 83 -20.20 -17.16 7.10
CA LEU A 83 -21.59 -17.06 6.67
C LEU A 83 -22.37 -18.11 7.44
N HIS A 84 -23.29 -17.63 8.27
CA HIS A 84 -24.29 -18.42 8.99
C HIS A 84 -24.83 -19.53 8.09
N ALA A 85 -24.61 -20.78 8.49
CA ALA A 85 -25.13 -21.95 7.81
C ALA A 85 -26.66 -22.14 8.08
N PRO A 86 -27.29 -23.18 7.53
CA PRO A 86 -28.26 -23.12 6.43
C PRO A 86 -29.72 -23.15 6.92
N PHE A 87 -30.62 -22.49 6.19
CA PHE A 87 -32.06 -22.64 6.40
C PHE A 87 -32.54 -23.87 5.61
N ASP A 88 -33.03 -24.87 6.33
CA ASP A 88 -33.65 -26.10 5.83
C ASP A 88 -34.91 -25.81 4.99
N GLY A 89 -35.01 -26.40 3.80
CA GLY A 89 -36.23 -26.35 2.96
C GLY A 89 -36.08 -27.13 1.63
N PRO A 90 -37.14 -27.79 1.12
CA PRO A 90 -37.03 -29.17 0.67
C PRO A 90 -36.88 -29.39 -0.85
N HIS A 91 -36.23 -30.52 -1.17
CA HIS A 91 -36.39 -31.41 -2.32
C HIS A 91 -36.74 -30.78 -3.68
N HIS A 92 -35.76 -30.70 -4.59
CA HIS A 92 -35.96 -30.99 -6.01
C HIS A 92 -34.82 -31.84 -6.56
N GLN A 93 -35.18 -33.08 -6.89
CA GLN A 93 -34.39 -34.08 -7.56
C GLN A 93 -34.11 -33.65 -9.01
N ARG A 94 -32.84 -33.36 -9.38
CA ARG A 94 -32.41 -33.46 -10.78
C ARG A 94 -30.96 -33.94 -10.90
N HIS A 95 -30.85 -35.05 -11.62
CA HIS A 95 -29.65 -35.74 -12.09
C HIS A 95 -28.75 -34.87 -12.98
N SER A 96 -27.43 -34.97 -12.75
CA SER A 96 -26.38 -35.25 -13.77
C SER A 96 -25.00 -35.03 -13.12
N GLN A 97 -24.33 -36.06 -12.58
CA GLN A 97 -23.46 -36.97 -13.36
C GLN A 97 -22.84 -36.31 -14.60
N GLN A 98 -21.67 -35.70 -14.43
CA GLN A 98 -20.45 -35.87 -15.23
C GLN A 98 -19.56 -34.64 -15.12
N GLN A 99 -18.42 -34.82 -14.46
CA GLN A 99 -17.13 -34.24 -14.84
C GLN A 99 -16.07 -34.94 -13.97
N SER A 100 -15.44 -35.96 -14.55
CA SER A 100 -14.03 -35.86 -14.98
C SER A 100 -13.10 -35.85 -13.76
N LYS A 101 -12.63 -36.98 -13.23
CA LYS A 101 -11.72 -37.94 -13.88
C LYS A 101 -10.76 -37.25 -14.87
N TYR A 102 -9.92 -36.35 -14.36
CA TYR A 102 -8.62 -36.08 -14.95
C TYR A 102 -7.54 -35.99 -13.86
N LYS A 103 -6.50 -36.80 -14.07
CA LYS A 103 -5.11 -36.66 -13.58
C LYS A 103 -4.88 -36.88 -12.08
N SER A 104 -4.33 -38.02 -11.63
CA SER A 104 -2.94 -38.50 -11.85
C SER A 104 -1.96 -37.31 -11.80
N GLN A 105 -0.95 -37.23 -10.95
CA GLN A 105 -0.13 -38.30 -10.39
C GLN A 105 0.96 -37.61 -9.55
N GLN A 106 1.48 -38.33 -8.54
CA GLN A 106 2.86 -38.25 -8.06
C GLN A 106 3.34 -36.95 -7.36
N TYR A 107 3.39 -36.99 -6.03
CA TYR A 107 4.60 -36.66 -5.27
C TYR A 107 4.67 -37.56 -4.03
N HIS A 108 5.45 -38.63 -4.12
CA HIS A 108 6.15 -39.16 -2.95
C HIS A 108 7.34 -38.23 -2.72
N HIS A 109 7.58 -37.75 -1.50
CA HIS A 109 8.92 -37.58 -0.91
C HIS A 109 8.80 -37.30 0.60
N HIS A 110 9.34 -38.26 1.35
CA HIS A 110 9.84 -38.32 2.73
C HIS A 110 9.73 -37.11 3.67
N ARG A 111 9.16 -37.39 4.85
CA ARG A 111 9.33 -36.67 6.12
C ARG A 111 10.69 -37.05 6.76
N PRO A 112 11.34 -36.12 7.47
CA PRO A 112 11.62 -36.39 8.88
C PRO A 112 11.34 -35.20 9.82
N GLN A 113 11.02 -35.54 11.07
CA GLN A 113 10.98 -34.68 12.26
C GLN A 113 12.41 -34.32 12.68
N ASP A 114 12.69 -33.11 13.20
CA ASP A 114 12.67 -32.83 14.65
C ASP A 114 13.21 -31.42 15.02
N ARG A 115 12.70 -30.91 16.16
CA ARG A 115 13.28 -29.96 17.13
C ARG A 115 13.62 -28.50 16.75
N GLY A 116 12.84 -27.60 17.38
CA GLY A 116 13.36 -26.78 18.49
C GLY A 116 13.74 -25.35 18.15
N GLY A 117 12.90 -24.40 18.56
CA GLY A 117 13.25 -22.99 18.53
C GLY A 117 12.05 -22.07 18.72
N ASP A 118 11.39 -22.15 19.88
CA ASP A 118 10.49 -21.09 20.35
C ASP A 118 11.29 -19.80 20.52
N GLN A 119 11.23 -18.93 19.51
CA GLN A 119 11.53 -17.52 19.67
C GLN A 119 10.21 -16.77 19.53
N HIS A 120 9.62 -16.46 20.69
CA HIS A 120 8.64 -15.40 20.85
C HIS A 120 9.27 -14.08 20.38
N SER A 121 9.24 -13.82 19.08
CA SER A 121 9.42 -12.48 18.54
C SER A 121 8.15 -11.71 18.85
N GLN A 122 8.24 -10.88 19.89
CA GLN A 122 7.28 -9.86 20.23
C GLN A 122 6.96 -9.06 18.97
N HIS A 123 5.81 -9.36 18.37
CA HIS A 123 5.24 -8.58 17.27
C HIS A 123 4.69 -7.30 17.89
N SER A 124 5.60 -6.36 18.17
CA SER A 124 5.27 -4.98 18.48
C SER A 124 4.57 -4.42 17.25
N SER A 125 3.24 -4.45 17.27
CA SER A 125 2.36 -3.77 16.31
C SER A 125 2.58 -2.27 16.42
N VAL A 126 3.68 -1.80 15.85
CA VAL A 126 3.87 -0.41 15.50
C VAL A 126 3.21 -0.30 14.14
N HIS A 127 2.02 0.33 14.09
CA HIS A 127 1.44 0.85 12.86
C HIS A 127 2.37 1.95 12.32
N GLY A 128 3.56 1.55 11.88
CA GLY A 128 4.52 2.41 11.23
C GLY A 128 3.96 2.68 9.83
N SER A 129 3.27 3.79 9.67
CA SER A 129 3.14 4.42 8.38
C SER A 129 4.55 4.47 7.79
N ASN A 130 4.83 3.66 6.76
CA ASN A 130 6.11 3.71 6.05
C ASN A 130 6.28 5.16 5.56
N VAL A 131 7.11 5.95 6.26
CA VAL A 131 7.24 7.38 6.01
C VAL A 131 8.13 7.56 4.79
N VAL A 132 7.55 7.43 3.62
CA VAL A 132 8.20 7.75 2.34
C VAL A 132 8.04 9.24 2.04
N ALA A 133 8.97 9.79 1.26
CA ALA A 133 8.88 11.16 0.80
C ALA A 133 7.56 11.40 0.02
N PRO A 134 7.05 12.65 -0.02
CA PRO A 134 5.97 13.01 -0.93
C PRO A 134 6.30 12.66 -2.38
N HIS A 135 5.40 11.93 -3.03
CA HIS A 135 5.61 11.50 -4.41
C HIS A 135 4.29 11.16 -5.10
N PRO A 136 4.17 11.39 -6.43
CA PRO A 136 3.02 10.96 -7.20
C PRO A 136 2.70 9.47 -7.11
N PHE A 137 3.73 8.61 -7.02
CA PHE A 137 3.54 7.15 -6.90
C PHE A 137 2.83 6.74 -5.61
N ASP A 138 3.08 7.44 -4.49
CA ASP A 138 2.35 7.17 -3.25
C ASP A 138 0.88 7.58 -3.38
N LEU A 139 0.60 8.77 -3.93
CA LEU A 139 -0.76 9.24 -4.14
C LEU A 139 -1.55 8.30 -5.07
N ALA A 140 -0.95 7.93 -6.21
CA ALA A 140 -1.54 7.00 -7.16
C ALA A 140 -1.77 5.62 -6.52
N GLY A 141 -0.82 5.11 -5.74
CA GLY A 141 -0.94 3.86 -5.01
C GLY A 141 -2.11 3.85 -4.03
N LYS A 142 -2.31 4.94 -3.28
CA LYS A 142 -3.45 5.09 -2.35
C LYS A 142 -4.79 5.10 -3.09
N ILE A 143 -4.89 5.86 -4.17
CA ILE A 143 -6.10 5.94 -4.99
C ILE A 143 -6.45 4.57 -5.58
N TYR A 144 -5.46 3.89 -6.16
CA TYR A 144 -5.62 2.55 -6.72
C TYR A 144 -6.07 1.53 -5.67
N LEU A 145 -5.46 1.53 -4.47
CA LEU A 145 -5.85 0.64 -3.39
C LEU A 145 -7.27 0.93 -2.89
N HIS A 146 -7.66 2.20 -2.82
CA HIS A 146 -9.02 2.57 -2.42
C HIS A 146 -10.05 2.05 -3.42
N LEU A 147 -9.82 2.27 -4.73
CA LEU A 147 -10.62 1.70 -5.82
C LEU A 147 -10.72 0.17 -5.69
N ARG A 148 -9.57 -0.51 -5.53
CA ARG A 148 -9.50 -1.98 -5.46
C ARG A 148 -10.26 -2.56 -4.26
N ARG A 149 -10.24 -1.88 -3.11
CA ARG A 149 -10.87 -2.37 -1.87
C ARG A 149 -12.38 -2.12 -1.82
N THR A 150 -12.81 -0.97 -2.33
CA THR A 150 -14.19 -0.51 -2.20
C THR A 150 -15.02 -0.80 -3.45
N GLY A 151 -14.38 -0.98 -4.60
CA GLY A 151 -15.04 -1.01 -5.91
C GLY A 151 -15.61 0.34 -6.34
N GLN A 152 -15.28 1.44 -5.64
CA GLN A 152 -15.75 2.78 -5.98
C GLN A 152 -14.77 3.52 -6.89
N ASP A 153 -15.30 4.09 -7.97
CA ASP A 153 -14.54 4.92 -8.90
C ASP A 153 -13.83 6.07 -8.18
N GLN A 154 -12.62 6.39 -8.64
CA GLN A 154 -11.79 7.45 -8.07
C GLN A 154 -11.47 8.49 -9.12
N THR A 155 -11.28 9.73 -8.69
CA THR A 155 -10.90 10.84 -9.56
C THR A 155 -9.78 11.63 -8.89
N LEU A 156 -8.75 11.98 -9.66
CA LEU A 156 -7.69 12.90 -9.27
C LEU A 156 -7.95 14.22 -10.00
N VAL A 157 -8.00 15.31 -9.23
CA VAL A 157 -8.27 16.68 -9.70
C VAL A 157 -7.02 17.52 -9.56
#